data_AF-A0A1B8V6M6-F1
#
_entry.id   AF-A0A1B8V6M6-F1
#
_cell.length_a   1.000
_cell.length_b   1.000
_cell.length_c   1.000
_cell.angle_alpha   90.00
_cell.angle_beta   90.00
_cell.angle_gamma   90.00
#
_symmetry.space_group_name_H-M   'P 1'
#
loop_
_entity.id
_entity.type
_entity.pdbx_description
1 polymer ?
#
loop_
_entity_poly.entity_id
_entity_poly.type
_entity_poly.pdbx_seq_one_letter_code
_entity_poly.pdbx_strand_id
1 'polypeptide(L)'
;MRKFGIIAIVVGIIVIISALSMDVSVATGGGGRVNNIGLMADRQNYTILGGLFFIAGILMAIFGGKSQSNAVSVGERQCPFCAELIKNQAIKCKHCGSDVEPVKAEEPIYVDPLNRIPNKDGLIRHWVVALPFSTKAEYAKVKEGLILTGIPVHSETDRFLRVGPYPVKDEAGRILQKLMQNSLHGNIEEFWVVPDEGVEVTSLHG
;
A
#
# COMPACT_ATOMS: atom_id res chain seq x y z
N MET A 1 -4.17 7.65 -13.26
CA MET A 1 -4.51 7.03 -14.57
C MET A 1 -5.95 6.50 -14.65
N ARG A 2 -6.53 5.98 -13.55
CA ARG A 2 -7.92 5.46 -13.55
C ARG A 2 -9.00 6.41 -14.11
N LYS A 3 -8.95 7.72 -13.83
CA LYS A 3 -9.90 8.72 -14.38
C LYS A 3 -9.83 8.81 -15.91
N PHE A 4 -8.62 8.82 -16.48
CA PHE A 4 -8.42 8.79 -17.93
C PHE A 4 -8.91 7.49 -18.55
N GLY A 5 -8.71 6.35 -17.89
CA GLY A 5 -9.27 5.06 -18.33
C GLY A 5 -10.80 5.08 -18.40
N ILE A 6 -11.48 5.68 -17.42
CA ILE A 6 -12.95 5.83 -17.43
C ILE A 6 -13.40 6.72 -18.60
N ILE A 7 -12.71 7.83 -18.86
CA ILE A 7 -13.03 8.70 -20.01
C ILE A 7 -12.87 7.93 -21.32
N ALA A 8 -11.79 7.16 -21.50
CA ALA A 8 -11.57 6.34 -22.69
C ALA A 8 -12.66 5.27 -22.88
N ILE A 9 -13.14 4.66 -21.79
CA ILE A 9 -14.29 3.73 -21.82
C ILE A 9 -15.55 4.43 -22.33
N VAL A 10 -15.88 5.60 -21.77
CA VAL A 10 -17.08 6.36 -22.16
C VAL A 10 -17.01 6.75 -23.64
N VAL A 11 -15.86 7.28 -24.09
CA VAL A 11 -15.64 7.62 -25.50
C VAL A 11 -15.76 6.38 -26.40
N GLY A 12 -15.16 5.25 -26.02
CA GLY A 12 -15.26 4.00 -26.76
C GLY A 12 -16.69 3.51 -26.92
N ILE A 13 -17.49 3.55 -25.85
CA ILE A 13 -18.91 3.17 -25.90
C ILE A 13 -19.70 4.09 -26.83
N ILE A 14 -19.49 5.41 -26.75
CA ILE A 14 -20.17 6.38 -27.63
C ILE A 14 -19.85 6.11 -29.09
N VAL A 15 -18.58 5.86 -29.42
CA VAL A 15 -18.15 5.55 -30.79
C VAL A 15 -18.80 4.26 -31.29
N ILE A 16 -18.86 3.19 -30.47
CA ILE A 16 -19.52 1.94 -30.83
C ILE A 16 -21.01 2.17 -31.11
N ILE A 17 -21.73 2.88 -30.23
CA ILE A 17 -23.16 3.17 -30.44
C ILE A 17 -23.36 3.95 -31.74
N SER A 18 -22.56 4.99 -31.97
CA SER A 18 -22.64 5.79 -33.20
C SER A 18 -22.39 4.96 -34.47
N ALA A 19 -21.41 4.04 -34.44
CA ALA A 19 -21.10 3.14 -35.54
C ALA A 19 -22.25 2.15 -35.80
N LEU A 20 -22.84 1.60 -34.74
CA LEU A 20 -23.98 0.67 -34.85
C LEU A 20 -25.23 1.37 -35.40
N SER A 21 -25.37 2.68 -35.18
CA SER A 21 -26.45 3.51 -35.72
C SER A 21 -26.22 4.01 -37.16
N MET A 22 -25.05 3.76 -37.77
CA MET A 22 -24.80 4.17 -39.16
C MET A 22 -25.64 3.33 -40.14
N ASP A 23 -26.41 4.02 -40.99
CA ASP A 23 -27.05 3.40 -42.14
C ASP A 23 -25.98 3.04 -43.17
N VAL A 24 -25.89 1.77 -43.53
CA VAL A 24 -24.90 1.23 -44.48
C VAL A 24 -25.47 1.12 -45.90
N SER A 25 -26.68 1.62 -46.13
CA SER A 25 -27.39 1.48 -47.41
C SER A 25 -27.51 2.79 -48.16
N VAL A 26 -27.51 2.70 -49.50
CA VAL A 26 -27.76 3.83 -50.40
C VAL A 26 -28.98 3.53 -51.27
N ALA A 27 -29.75 4.58 -51.59
CA ALA A 27 -30.90 4.47 -52.47
C ALA A 27 -30.45 4.19 -53.91
N THR A 28 -31.11 3.25 -54.58
CA THR A 28 -30.93 3.00 -56.01
C THR A 28 -32.05 3.69 -56.78
N GLY A 29 -31.79 4.07 -58.04
CA GLY A 29 -32.75 4.82 -58.87
C GLY A 29 -34.11 4.14 -59.09
N GLY A 30 -34.24 2.85 -58.77
CA GLY A 30 -35.49 2.08 -58.84
C GLY A 30 -36.29 2.00 -57.53
N GLY A 31 -35.97 2.84 -56.52
CA GLY A 31 -36.68 2.84 -55.23
C GLY A 31 -36.23 1.75 -54.24
N GLY A 32 -35.23 0.95 -54.61
CA GLY A 32 -34.59 -0.03 -53.73
C GLY A 32 -33.48 0.58 -52.88
N ARG A 33 -33.01 -0.16 -51.87
CA ARG A 33 -31.80 0.15 -51.11
C ARG A 33 -30.83 -1.02 -51.24
N VAL A 34 -29.56 -0.72 -51.43
CA VAL A 34 -28.50 -1.73 -51.48
C VAL A 34 -27.42 -1.34 -50.47
N ASN A 35 -26.87 -2.33 -49.78
CA ASN A 35 -25.79 -2.11 -48.83
C ASN A 35 -24.52 -1.71 -49.59
N ASN A 36 -23.97 -0.57 -49.22
CA ASN A 36 -22.73 -0.07 -49.77
C ASN A 36 -21.56 -0.71 -49.03
N ILE A 37 -20.66 -1.38 -49.77
CA ILE A 37 -19.50 -2.07 -49.20
C ILE A 37 -18.58 -1.08 -48.46
N GLY A 38 -18.39 0.13 -48.99
CA GLY A 38 -17.58 1.17 -48.34
C GLY A 38 -18.20 1.66 -47.04
N LEU A 39 -19.50 1.91 -47.03
CA LEU A 39 -20.23 2.36 -45.83
C LEU A 39 -20.28 1.27 -44.75
N MET A 40 -20.32 0.01 -45.17
CA MET A 40 -20.19 -1.15 -44.28
C MET A 40 -18.76 -1.28 -43.72
N ALA A 41 -17.73 -1.03 -44.54
CA ALA A 41 -16.34 -0.98 -44.08
C ALA A 41 -16.10 0.18 -43.10
N ASP A 42 -16.70 1.35 -43.32
CA ASP A 42 -16.62 2.49 -42.40
C ASP A 42 -17.24 2.15 -41.04
N ARG A 43 -18.44 1.54 -41.04
CA ARG A 43 -19.06 1.04 -39.81
C ARG A 43 -18.14 0.06 -39.07
N GLN A 44 -17.49 -0.86 -39.79
CA GLN A 44 -16.55 -1.81 -39.21
C GLN A 44 -15.32 -1.09 -38.63
N ASN A 45 -14.75 -0.12 -39.34
CA ASN A 45 -13.60 0.67 -38.88
C ASN A 45 -13.90 1.45 -37.59
N TYR A 46 -15.04 2.14 -37.53
CA TYR A 46 -15.47 2.84 -36.32
C TYR A 46 -15.76 1.89 -35.16
N THR A 47 -16.34 0.71 -35.45
CA THR A 47 -16.57 -0.32 -34.42
C THR A 47 -15.25 -0.85 -33.85
N ILE A 48 -14.25 -1.11 -34.70
CA ILE A 48 -12.91 -1.53 -34.28
C ILE A 48 -12.24 -0.44 -33.43
N LEU A 49 -12.29 0.81 -33.89
CA LEU A 49 -11.71 1.94 -33.16
C LEU A 49 -12.34 2.11 -31.77
N GLY A 50 -13.67 2.07 -31.69
CA GLY A 50 -14.39 2.14 -30.41
C GLY A 50 -14.06 0.97 -29.49
N GLY A 51 -13.92 -0.24 -30.03
CA GLY A 51 -13.47 -1.43 -29.30
C GLY A 51 -12.06 -1.29 -28.73
N LEU A 52 -11.12 -0.72 -29.49
CA LEU A 52 -9.76 -0.45 -29.02
C LEU A 52 -9.75 0.55 -27.86
N PHE A 53 -10.51 1.65 -27.96
CA PHE A 53 -10.64 2.62 -26.87
C PHE A 53 -11.27 2.01 -25.62
N PHE A 54 -12.29 1.16 -25.79
CA PHE A 54 -12.94 0.47 -24.68
C PHE A 54 -11.97 -0.49 -23.96
N ILE A 55 -11.26 -1.35 -24.71
CA ILE A 55 -10.29 -2.29 -24.14
C ILE A 55 -9.12 -1.55 -23.48
N ALA A 56 -8.53 -0.55 -24.15
CA ALA A 56 -7.46 0.26 -23.60
C ALA A 56 -7.90 1.00 -22.32
N GLY A 57 -9.12 1.54 -22.32
CA GLY A 57 -9.71 2.19 -21.16
C GLY A 57 -9.91 1.23 -19.98
N ILE A 58 -10.38 0.00 -20.23
CA ILE A 58 -10.49 -1.06 -19.21
C ILE A 58 -9.10 -1.40 -18.63
N LEU A 59 -8.11 -1.63 -19.48
CA LEU A 59 -6.74 -1.93 -19.04
C LEU A 59 -6.19 -0.78 -18.17
N MET A 60 -6.34 0.47 -18.60
CA MET A 60 -5.92 1.64 -17.82
C MET A 60 -6.73 1.82 -16.52
N ALA A 61 -7.99 1.39 -16.47
CA ALA A 61 -8.80 1.47 -15.26
C ALA A 61 -8.43 0.40 -14.23
N ILE A 62 -8.09 -0.81 -14.68
CA ILE A 62 -7.67 -1.95 -13.84
C ILE A 62 -6.24 -1.73 -13.32
N PHE A 63 -5.29 -1.44 -14.20
CA PHE A 63 -3.87 -1.30 -13.84
C PHE A 63 -3.50 0.12 -13.38
N GLY A 64 -4.32 1.14 -13.67
CA GLY A 64 -4.06 2.53 -13.30
C GLY A 64 -4.45 2.91 -11.86
N GLY A 65 -4.62 1.91 -10.99
CA GLY A 65 -5.03 2.05 -9.60
C GLY A 65 -3.94 1.62 -8.62
N LYS A 66 -2.86 2.41 -8.52
CA LYS A 66 -2.01 2.63 -7.32
C LYS A 66 -0.71 3.32 -7.75
N SER A 67 -0.74 4.65 -7.73
CA SER A 67 0.45 5.47 -7.51
C SER A 67 -0.02 6.87 -7.13
N GLN A 68 -0.43 6.95 -5.87
CA GLN A 68 -0.21 8.09 -4.99
C GLN A 68 -0.67 7.63 -3.62
N SER A 69 0.19 6.84 -2.96
CA SER A 69 0.60 7.34 -1.67
C SER A 69 1.05 8.76 -1.94
N ASN A 70 0.29 9.75 -1.48
CA ASN A 70 0.86 11.05 -1.22
C ASN A 70 1.91 10.81 -0.13
N ALA A 71 3.07 10.28 -0.52
CA ALA A 71 4.30 10.61 0.14
C ALA A 71 4.53 12.08 -0.20
N VAL A 72 3.74 12.94 0.45
CA VAL A 72 4.18 14.30 0.71
C VAL A 72 5.54 14.10 1.35
N SER A 73 6.59 14.48 0.64
CA SER A 73 7.92 14.50 1.22
C SER A 73 7.81 15.36 2.49
N VAL A 74 8.36 14.89 3.60
CA VAL A 74 8.31 15.62 4.88
C VAL A 74 8.89 17.01 4.62
N GLY A 75 8.06 18.05 4.59
CA GLY A 75 8.48 19.42 4.31
C GLY A 75 7.93 20.09 3.04
N GLU A 76 7.10 19.43 2.23
CA GLU A 76 6.46 20.04 1.05
C GLU A 76 4.93 20.08 1.17
N ARG A 77 4.29 21.05 0.52
CA ARG A 77 2.82 21.18 0.42
C ARG A 77 2.42 21.71 -0.95
N GLN A 78 1.15 21.53 -1.32
CA GLN A 78 0.61 22.16 -2.53
C GLN A 78 0.31 23.65 -2.28
N CYS A 79 0.62 24.48 -3.27
CA CYS A 79 0.26 25.89 -3.29
C CYS A 79 -1.27 26.06 -3.42
N PRO A 80 -1.92 26.91 -2.61
CA PRO A 80 -3.36 27.12 -2.68
C PRO A 80 -3.82 27.84 -3.96
N PHE A 81 -2.92 28.50 -4.69
CA PHE A 81 -3.25 29.29 -5.89
C PHE A 81 -3.06 28.51 -7.19
N CYS A 82 -1.97 27.75 -7.31
CA CYS A 82 -1.63 27.06 -8.57
C CYS A 82 -1.50 25.54 -8.43
N ALA A 83 -1.77 24.98 -7.25
CA ALA A 83 -1.70 23.55 -6.94
C ALA A 83 -0.31 22.88 -7.05
N GLU A 84 0.75 23.64 -7.35
CA GLU A 84 2.10 23.09 -7.46
C GLU A 84 2.80 22.89 -6.12
N LEU A 85 3.73 21.93 -6.09
CA LEU A 85 4.50 21.60 -4.90
C LEU A 85 5.47 22.73 -4.52
N ILE A 86 5.29 23.26 -3.32
CA ILE A 86 6.12 24.29 -2.69
C ILE A 86 6.61 23.78 -1.32
N LYS A 87 7.70 24.36 -0.81
CA LYS A 87 8.17 24.05 0.55
C LYS A 87 7.16 24.52 1.59
N ASN A 88 7.04 23.83 2.72
CA ASN A 88 6.19 24.25 3.84
C ASN A 88 6.58 25.64 4.36
N GLN A 89 7.87 25.96 4.31
CA GLN A 89 8.43 27.26 4.71
C GLN A 89 8.36 28.33 3.61
N ALA A 90 7.79 28.04 2.44
CA ALA A 90 7.70 29.04 1.38
C ALA A 90 6.75 30.16 1.80
N ILE A 91 7.24 31.40 1.74
CA ILE A 91 6.46 32.64 1.93
C ILE A 91 5.95 33.16 0.58
N LYS A 92 6.60 32.74 -0.52
CA LYS A 92 6.24 33.10 -1.89
C LYS A 92 6.35 31.89 -2.81
N CYS A 93 5.34 31.68 -3.65
CA CYS A 93 5.32 30.58 -4.59
C CYS A 93 6.27 30.84 -5.76
N LYS A 94 7.23 29.92 -6.03
CA LYS A 94 8.16 30.03 -7.16
C LYS A 94 7.50 29.83 -8.53
N HIS A 95 6.27 29.31 -8.57
CA HIS A 95 5.56 28.97 -9.81
C HIS A 95 4.59 30.07 -10.24
N CYS A 96 3.72 30.54 -9.34
CA CYS A 96 2.73 31.57 -9.66
C CYS A 96 3.06 32.96 -9.10
N GLY A 97 4.08 33.07 -8.23
CA GLY A 97 4.47 34.35 -7.64
C GLY A 97 3.56 34.88 -6.54
N SER A 98 2.46 34.18 -6.20
CA SER A 98 1.57 34.52 -5.10
C SER A 98 2.28 34.39 -3.75
N ASP A 99 1.97 35.32 -2.83
CA ASP A 99 2.37 35.21 -1.43
C ASP A 99 1.53 34.11 -0.75
N VAL A 100 2.18 33.25 0.03
CA VAL A 100 1.60 32.09 0.69
C VAL A 100 2.02 32.07 2.14
N GLU A 101 1.10 31.79 3.08
CA GLU A 101 1.53 31.64 4.47
C GLU A 101 2.51 30.46 4.62
N PRO A 102 3.65 30.65 5.30
CA PRO A 102 4.52 29.55 5.68
C PRO A 102 3.78 28.70 6.72
N VAL A 103 3.62 27.41 6.43
CA VAL A 103 3.16 26.46 7.43
C VAL A 103 4.40 26.13 8.25
N LYS A 104 4.46 26.66 9.47
CA LYS A 104 5.46 26.25 10.46
C LYS A 104 5.38 24.73 10.47
N ALA A 105 6.50 24.06 10.16
CA ALA A 105 6.59 22.65 10.48
C ALA A 105 6.22 22.60 11.97
N GLU A 106 5.07 22.02 12.29
CA GLU A 106 4.84 21.58 13.66
C GLU A 106 6.14 20.88 14.01
N GLU A 107 6.84 21.38 15.04
CA GLU A 107 7.95 20.63 15.61
C GLU A 107 7.44 19.21 15.67
N PRO A 108 8.11 18.26 14.99
CA PRO A 108 7.59 16.93 14.93
C PRO A 108 7.25 16.60 16.38
N ILE A 109 5.97 16.31 16.66
CA ILE A 109 5.64 15.48 17.81
C ILE A 109 6.74 14.45 17.78
N TYR A 110 7.57 14.38 18.82
CA TYR A 110 8.63 13.39 18.87
C TYR A 110 7.93 12.03 18.88
N VAL A 111 7.59 11.56 17.69
CA VAL A 111 7.13 10.23 17.41
C VAL A 111 8.41 9.46 17.45
N ASP A 112 8.70 8.98 18.66
CA ASP A 112 9.75 8.02 18.88
C ASP A 112 9.69 7.00 17.71
N PRO A 113 10.78 6.80 16.95
CA PRO A 113 10.80 5.86 15.83
C PRO A 113 10.35 4.43 16.22
N LEU A 114 10.31 4.13 17.52
CA LEU A 114 9.87 2.87 18.11
C LEU A 114 8.40 2.88 18.59
N ASN A 115 7.64 3.95 18.31
CA ASN A 115 6.23 4.12 18.73
C ASN A 115 6.02 3.85 20.24
N ARG A 116 6.98 4.29 21.07
CA ARG A 116 7.00 4.16 22.54
C ARG A 116 6.04 5.14 23.21
N ILE A 117 4.77 5.12 22.81
CA ILE A 117 3.71 5.84 23.51
C ILE A 117 3.23 4.92 24.64
N PRO A 118 3.49 5.26 25.91
CA PRO A 118 2.99 4.47 27.02
C PRO A 118 1.47 4.50 27.05
N ASN A 119 0.83 3.39 27.45
CA ASN A 119 -0.59 3.41 27.78
C ASN A 119 -0.83 4.20 29.08
N LYS A 120 -2.09 4.28 29.54
CA LYS A 120 -2.45 4.97 30.80
C LYS A 120 -1.74 4.42 32.03
N ASP A 121 -1.28 3.17 31.97
CA ASP A 121 -0.58 2.45 33.03
C ASP A 121 0.96 2.54 32.88
N GLY A 122 1.45 3.32 31.91
CA GLY A 122 2.88 3.50 31.66
C GLY A 122 3.54 2.39 30.83
N LEU A 123 2.80 1.42 30.28
CA LEU A 123 3.34 0.30 29.50
C LEU A 123 3.53 0.63 28.01
N ILE A 124 4.62 0.14 27.42
CA ILE A 124 4.94 0.29 26.00
C ILE A 124 4.59 -0.98 25.22
N ARG A 125 3.98 -0.81 24.04
CA ARG A 125 3.75 -1.92 23.12
C ARG A 125 5.03 -2.42 22.47
N HIS A 126 5.21 -3.72 22.54
CA HIS A 126 6.16 -4.49 21.76
C HIS A 126 5.44 -5.66 21.09
N TRP A 127 6.15 -6.35 20.21
CA TRP A 127 5.70 -7.53 19.50
C TRP A 127 6.52 -8.73 19.92
N VAL A 128 5.86 -9.86 20.15
CA VAL A 128 6.51 -11.13 20.44
C VAL A 128 6.07 -12.17 19.43
N VAL A 129 6.93 -13.13 19.14
CA VAL A 129 6.56 -14.34 18.41
C VAL A 129 6.23 -15.42 19.43
N ALA A 130 4.97 -15.85 19.46
CA ALA A 130 4.49 -16.93 20.31
C ALA A 130 4.52 -18.25 19.54
N LEU A 131 5.25 -19.22 20.07
CA LEU A 131 5.37 -20.57 19.53
C LEU A 131 4.51 -21.51 20.39
N PRO A 132 3.34 -21.96 19.90
CA PRO A 132 2.46 -22.83 20.65
C PRO A 132 3.06 -24.24 20.80
N PHE A 133 2.75 -24.88 21.92
CA PHE A 133 3.00 -26.31 22.13
C PHE A 133 1.91 -26.89 23.05
N SER A 134 1.57 -28.16 22.84
CA SER A 134 0.54 -28.86 23.61
C SER A 134 1.09 -30.02 24.45
N THR A 135 2.28 -30.52 24.11
CA THR A 135 2.88 -31.68 24.80
C THR A 135 4.33 -31.39 25.24
N LYS A 136 4.82 -32.12 26.25
CA LYS A 136 6.22 -32.01 26.69
C LYS A 136 7.22 -32.37 25.58
N ALA A 137 6.87 -33.30 24.70
CA ALA A 137 7.69 -33.69 23.56
C ALA A 137 7.76 -32.57 22.50
N GLU A 138 6.65 -31.89 22.26
CA GLU A 138 6.59 -30.75 21.35
C GLU A 138 7.35 -29.54 21.92
N TYR A 139 7.22 -29.26 23.21
CA TYR A 139 8.02 -28.25 23.91
C TYR A 139 9.52 -28.48 23.72
N ALA A 140 10.00 -29.72 23.91
CA ALA A 140 11.42 -30.05 23.74
C ALA A 140 11.90 -29.76 22.30
N LYS A 141 11.11 -30.12 21.29
CA LYS A 141 11.41 -29.84 19.88
C LYS A 141 11.45 -28.34 19.57
N VAL A 142 10.49 -27.58 20.08
CA VAL A 142 10.42 -26.13 19.88
C VAL A 142 11.62 -25.44 20.54
N LYS A 143 11.98 -25.86 21.76
CA LYS A 143 13.12 -25.33 22.52
C LYS A 143 14.45 -25.66 21.85
N GLU A 144 14.64 -26.89 21.38
CA GLU A 144 15.83 -27.30 20.64
C GLU A 144 15.96 -26.53 19.31
N GLY A 145 14.87 -26.41 18.57
CA GLY A 145 14.84 -25.63 17.33
C GLY A 145 15.24 -24.17 17.55
N LEU A 146 14.82 -23.56 18.66
CA LEU A 146 15.22 -22.19 19.01
C LEU A 146 16.71 -22.07 19.33
N ILE A 147 17.27 -23.02 20.08
CA ILE A 147 18.70 -23.07 20.37
C ILE A 147 19.51 -23.10 19.06
N LEU A 148 19.07 -23.90 18.08
CA LEU A 148 19.70 -23.97 16.76
C LEU A 148 19.62 -22.65 15.98
N THR A 149 18.54 -21.88 16.15
CA THR A 149 18.40 -20.57 15.50
C THR A 149 19.23 -19.45 16.14
N GLY A 150 19.73 -19.68 17.37
CA GLY A 150 20.47 -18.71 18.18
C GLY A 150 19.62 -17.58 18.75
N ILE A 151 18.28 -17.75 18.77
CA ILE A 151 17.36 -16.69 19.21
C ILE A 151 16.98 -16.95 20.68
N PRO A 152 17.19 -15.98 21.59
CA PRO A 152 16.88 -16.16 23.00
C PRO A 152 15.37 -16.21 23.24
N VAL A 153 14.97 -17.03 24.21
CA VAL A 153 13.61 -17.09 24.72
C VAL A 153 13.41 -15.96 25.72
N HIS A 154 12.33 -15.20 25.55
CA HIS A 154 11.98 -14.10 26.44
C HIS A 154 11.15 -14.56 27.64
N SER A 155 10.12 -15.37 27.38
CA SER A 155 9.17 -15.82 28.40
C SER A 155 8.65 -17.21 28.05
N GLU A 156 8.57 -18.08 29.05
CA GLU A 156 8.00 -19.42 28.93
C GLU A 156 6.67 -19.49 29.70
N THR A 157 5.63 -20.03 29.08
CA THR A 157 4.35 -20.34 29.72
C THR A 157 4.02 -21.81 29.51
N ASP A 158 2.98 -22.35 30.15
CA ASP A 158 2.60 -23.75 29.99
C ASP A 158 2.12 -24.14 28.57
N ARG A 159 1.87 -23.16 27.69
CA ARG A 159 1.31 -23.39 26.35
C ARG A 159 2.07 -22.69 25.22
N PHE A 160 2.89 -21.70 25.55
CA PHE A 160 3.58 -20.87 24.56
C PHE A 160 5.01 -20.57 25.00
N LEU A 161 5.91 -20.62 24.02
CA LEU A 161 7.27 -20.13 24.14
C LEU A 161 7.39 -18.81 23.38
N ARG A 162 7.72 -17.72 24.08
CA ARG A 162 7.73 -16.38 23.51
C ARG A 162 9.14 -15.89 23.23
N VAL A 163 9.31 -15.32 22.04
CA VAL A 163 10.56 -14.79 21.51
C VAL A 163 10.40 -13.29 21.23
N GLY A 164 11.32 -12.46 21.72
CA GLY A 164 11.23 -10.99 21.66
C GLY A 164 11.71 -10.34 22.98
N PRO A 165 11.18 -9.18 23.38
CA PRO A 165 10.23 -8.31 22.68
C PRO A 165 10.88 -7.52 21.53
N TYR A 166 10.15 -7.35 20.44
CA TYR A 166 10.56 -6.54 19.28
C TYR A 166 9.77 -5.24 19.23
N PRO A 167 10.41 -4.10 19.01
CA PRO A 167 9.70 -2.82 18.99
C PRO A 167 8.82 -2.63 17.75
N VAL A 168 9.18 -3.24 16.62
CA VAL A 168 8.45 -3.09 15.34
C VAL A 168 7.87 -4.43 14.90
N LYS A 169 6.60 -4.44 14.46
CA LYS A 169 5.91 -5.65 13.99
C LYS A 169 6.65 -6.36 12.86
N ASP A 170 7.22 -5.60 11.94
CA ASP A 170 7.96 -6.13 10.80
C ASP A 170 9.23 -6.88 11.23
N GLU A 171 9.85 -6.49 12.34
CA GLU A 171 11.00 -7.19 12.91
C GLU A 171 10.59 -8.55 13.48
N ALA A 172 9.51 -8.59 14.26
CA ALA A 172 8.92 -9.85 14.71
C ALA A 172 8.51 -10.74 13.52
N GLY A 173 8.03 -10.14 12.43
CA GLY A 173 7.70 -10.85 11.18
C GLY A 173 8.91 -11.51 10.51
N ARG A 174 10.05 -10.81 10.43
CA ARG A 174 11.30 -11.39 9.90
C ARG A 174 11.80 -12.54 10.77
N ILE A 175 11.68 -12.41 12.09
CA ILE A 175 12.05 -13.47 13.03
C ILE A 175 11.14 -14.68 12.87
N LEU A 176 9.82 -14.48 12.77
CA LEU A 176 8.88 -15.57 12.50
C LEU A 176 9.20 -16.29 11.18
N GLN A 177 9.53 -15.56 10.10
CA GLN A 177 9.96 -16.17 8.85
C GLN A 177 11.22 -17.05 9.02
N LYS A 178 12.22 -16.59 9.79
CA LYS A 178 13.44 -17.35 10.08
C LYS A 178 13.13 -18.61 10.91
N LEU A 179 12.17 -18.54 11.82
CA LEU A 179 11.70 -19.69 12.61
C LEU A 179 10.96 -20.71 11.74
N MET A 180 10.10 -20.25 10.84
CA MET A 180 9.36 -21.11 9.90
C MET A 180 10.28 -21.88 8.95
N GLN A 181 11.41 -21.29 8.53
CA GLN A 181 12.43 -22.00 7.74
C GLN A 181 13.03 -23.20 8.49
N ASN A 182 13.02 -23.17 9.83
CA ASN A 182 13.46 -24.26 10.70
C ASN A 182 12.28 -25.11 11.21
N SER A 183 11.15 -25.11 10.50
CA SER A 183 9.91 -25.84 10.84
C SER A 183 9.25 -25.41 12.17
N LEU A 184 9.61 -24.26 12.73
CA LEU A 184 8.96 -23.69 13.92
C LEU A 184 7.84 -22.76 13.50
N HIS A 185 6.61 -23.06 13.89
CA HIS A 185 5.42 -22.30 13.54
C HIS A 185 4.91 -21.54 14.75
N GLY A 186 4.40 -20.33 14.53
CA GLY A 186 3.89 -19.47 15.59
C GLY A 186 3.12 -18.27 15.06
N ASN A 187 2.68 -17.43 15.98
CA ASN A 187 1.92 -16.21 15.71
C ASN A 187 2.61 -14.99 16.32
N ILE A 188 2.36 -13.81 15.74
CA ILE A 188 2.85 -12.55 16.29
C ILE A 188 1.77 -12.00 17.22
N GLU A 189 2.14 -11.71 18.46
CA GLU A 189 1.24 -11.16 19.49
C GLU A 189 1.75 -9.79 19.96
N GLU A 190 0.81 -8.92 20.37
CA GLU A 190 1.15 -7.70 21.11
C GLU A 190 1.54 -8.08 22.55
N PHE A 191 2.64 -7.51 23.02
CA PHE A 191 3.14 -7.70 24.37
C PHE A 191 3.46 -6.34 25.00
N TRP A 192 2.92 -6.08 26.18
CA TRP A 192 3.06 -4.81 26.87
C TRP A 192 4.16 -4.94 27.92
N VAL A 193 5.19 -4.10 27.80
CA VAL A 193 6.37 -4.13 28.66
C VAL A 193 6.45 -2.82 29.42
N VAL A 194 6.85 -2.88 30.69
CA VAL A 194 7.20 -1.67 31.45
C VAL A 194 8.43 -1.05 30.78
N PRO A 195 8.45 0.26 30.46
CA PRO A 195 9.66 0.93 30.02
C PRO A 195 10.73 0.69 31.08
N ASP A 196 11.84 0.05 30.70
CA ASP A 196 12.98 -0.09 31.62
C ASP A 196 13.39 1.32 32.08
N GLU A 197 13.24 1.61 33.38
CA GLU A 197 13.98 2.68 34.04
C GLU A 197 15.46 2.29 34.00
N GLY A 198 16.15 2.62 32.90
CA GLY A 198 17.59 2.50 32.80
C GLY A 198 18.11 1.07 32.98
N VAL A 199 18.50 0.44 31.88
CA VAL A 199 19.53 -0.59 31.92
C VAL A 199 20.77 0.04 32.58
N GLU A 200 20.97 -0.20 33.88
CA GLU A 200 22.28 -0.06 34.50
C GLU A 200 23.22 -0.96 33.69
N VAL A 201 24.05 -0.32 32.89
CA VAL A 201 25.25 -0.93 32.33
C VAL A 201 26.14 -1.23 33.52
N THR A 202 25.90 -2.35 34.20
CA THR A 202 26.87 -2.93 35.12
C THR A 202 27.96 -3.54 34.25
N SER A 203 28.94 -2.67 33.95
CA SER A 203 30.29 -3.07 33.66
C SER A 203 30.76 -4.04 34.74
N LEU A 204 31.04 -5.29 34.37
CA LEU A 204 31.99 -6.11 35.11
C LEU A 204 32.88 -6.84 34.09
N HIS A 205 33.88 -6.09 33.61
CA HIS A 205 35.24 -6.61 33.57
C HIS A 205 35.73 -6.76 35.01
N GLY A 206 36.34 -7.90 35.34
CA GLY A 206 36.95 -8.19 36.62
C GLY A 206 37.00 -9.68 36.88
#